data_AF-A0A1V0TYP9-F1
#
_entry.id   AF-A0A1V0TYP9-F1
#
_cell.length_a   1.000
_cell.length_b   1.000
_cell.length_c   1.000
_cell.angle_alpha   90.00
_cell.angle_beta   90.00
_cell.angle_gamma   90.00
#
_symmetry.space_group_name_H-M   'P 1'
#
loop_
_entity.id
_entity.type
_entity.pdbx_description
1 polymer ?
#
loop_
_entity_poly.entity_id
_entity_poly.type
_entity_poly.pdbx_seq_one_letter_code
_entity_poly.pdbx_strand_id
1 'polypeptide(L)'
;MCWGWAWVGGVGFRGALGPRGRERTSRAAGAGGSGMGGTTRRPYGSTAKTRQMVLAALGVVKVATAEQIRQLMCPGTASAQTVRNGCLDLAREGLVESLGSASRINANGNQVTEKLWNLTGPGLEAAATLLDRPTKEMGGTARGAARAGAKHAVKVTDTIAAFLQTSPEPTRPVLRKRSQAATTAPASVPSHDATPAAPAPQQRPVGMGRIASWATEVVLPVAGTQTTPAKGSLRADAVLTAPEHRLPVLFVEVDNGTENPVTLSYKVSRYRDFFRRTVKHPSASPGWQDDARVPLWQLMFDPLKAKPRSRGYWRQDHPPLAIVFTKKVGATAMNNRIDHVVRLTRLHWEGHYRSGHSYSPSEDDSFTDYQDTVPLLLTTLDRLQQHGPLGAVWWRAGHGAWETLADALANPDGKAAYEHREAVRREEERQQREREQREYEEQWEREEREAKARRDRQRAQRAAEEEARKSAVEPDPTCQQCGGPLKKANTATDDPQEDLAPPPDGLRCAACRIQLAEPTTRIGRFIRRVIDRPSSDSGRWYV
;
A
#
# COMPACT_ATOMS: atom_id res chain seq x y z
N MET A 1 49.93 14.67 -4.75
CA MET A 1 50.27 15.94 -5.44
C MET A 1 49.47 17.05 -4.76
N CYS A 2 50.09 17.67 -3.76
CA CYS A 2 49.54 18.78 -2.97
C CYS A 2 49.83 20.10 -3.68
N TRP A 3 48.83 20.96 -3.81
CA TRP A 3 49.05 22.40 -3.91
C TRP A 3 48.13 23.08 -2.90
N GLY A 4 48.74 23.52 -1.80
CA GLY A 4 48.16 24.48 -0.88
C GLY A 4 48.45 25.90 -1.35
N TRP A 5 47.60 26.84 -0.97
CA TRP A 5 47.93 28.25 -0.99
C TRP A 5 47.54 28.86 0.35
N ALA A 6 48.58 29.30 1.06
CA ALA A 6 48.55 29.99 2.32
C ALA A 6 48.41 31.50 2.10
N TRP A 7 47.78 32.13 3.09
CA TRP A 7 47.64 33.57 3.31
C TRP A 7 48.94 34.16 3.89
N VAL A 8 49.42 35.31 3.39
CA VAL A 8 50.32 36.23 4.11
C VAL A 8 50.07 37.69 3.70
N GLY A 9 49.77 38.52 4.72
CA GLY A 9 50.37 39.83 5.04
C GLY A 9 50.50 40.94 3.99
N GLY A 10 49.93 42.11 4.31
CA GLY A 10 50.05 43.35 3.52
C GLY A 10 51.16 44.30 3.94
N VAL A 11 51.32 45.38 3.16
CA VAL A 11 51.91 46.68 3.54
C VAL A 11 51.22 47.77 2.70
N GLY A 12 50.96 48.93 3.30
CA GLY A 12 50.09 49.98 2.79
C GLY A 12 50.69 50.99 1.82
N PHE A 13 49.83 51.90 1.34
CA PHE A 13 50.21 53.16 0.72
C PHE A 13 49.17 54.25 1.06
N ARG A 14 49.66 55.44 1.43
CA ARG A 14 48.90 56.65 1.79
C ARG A 14 48.73 57.57 0.57
N GLY A 15 47.57 58.24 0.53
CA GLY A 15 47.33 59.58 -0.05
C GLY A 15 47.11 59.62 -1.58
N ALA A 16 46.27 60.47 -2.16
CA ALA A 16 45.26 61.42 -1.69
C ALA A 16 44.44 61.87 -2.93
N LEU A 17 43.37 62.64 -2.69
CA LEU A 17 42.56 63.45 -3.64
C LEU A 17 41.27 62.80 -4.16
N GLY A 18 40.15 63.21 -3.55
CA GLY A 18 38.80 62.97 -4.06
C GLY A 18 38.47 63.84 -5.29
N PRO A 19 37.25 63.69 -5.84
CA PRO A 19 36.29 64.74 -5.53
C PRO A 19 34.82 64.28 -5.39
N ARG A 20 34.12 65.09 -4.58
CA ARG A 20 32.72 65.55 -4.73
C ARG A 20 31.60 64.52 -4.63
N GLY A 21 31.04 64.49 -3.43
CA GLY A 21 29.72 63.94 -3.15
C GLY A 21 28.62 64.58 -4.00
N ARG A 22 27.65 63.74 -4.34
CA ARG A 22 26.35 64.14 -4.83
C ARG A 22 25.31 63.41 -3.99
N GLU A 23 25.07 63.94 -2.79
CA GLU A 23 23.87 63.63 -2.02
C GLU A 23 22.65 63.97 -2.88
N ARG A 24 22.00 62.93 -3.40
CA ARG A 24 20.65 63.04 -3.90
C ARG A 24 19.74 63.05 -2.68
N THR A 25 19.39 64.26 -2.27
CA THR A 25 18.22 64.55 -1.45
C THR A 25 17.00 63.89 -2.09
N SER A 26 16.49 62.84 -1.45
CA SER A 26 15.18 62.29 -1.73
C SER A 26 14.14 63.34 -1.39
N ARG A 27 13.64 64.03 -2.42
CA ARG A 27 12.41 64.83 -2.35
C ARG A 27 11.28 63.94 -1.81
N ALA A 28 10.79 64.30 -0.63
CA ALA A 28 9.50 63.89 -0.13
C ALA A 28 8.42 64.34 -1.12
N ALA A 29 7.91 63.40 -1.92
CA ALA A 29 6.76 63.62 -2.75
C ALA A 29 5.49 63.33 -1.93
N GLY A 30 4.79 64.41 -1.60
CA GLY A 30 3.33 64.51 -1.56
C GLY A 30 2.56 63.36 -0.94
N ALA A 31 2.17 63.56 0.32
CA ALA A 31 0.97 62.96 0.88
C ALA A 31 -0.26 63.44 0.08
N GLY A 32 -0.63 62.68 -0.95
CA GLY A 32 -1.93 62.77 -1.61
C GLY A 32 -2.82 61.65 -1.07
N GLY A 33 -3.63 61.97 -0.06
CA GLY A 33 -4.53 61.05 0.59
C GLY A 33 -5.59 60.49 -0.36
N SER A 34 -5.73 59.17 -0.36
CA SER A 34 -7.01 58.51 -0.57
C SER A 34 -7.15 57.49 0.56
N GLY A 35 -8.11 57.72 1.45
CA GLY A 35 -8.18 57.11 2.77
C GLY A 35 -8.25 55.58 2.73
N MET A 36 -7.20 54.93 3.24
CA MET A 36 -7.28 53.56 3.74
C MET A 36 -6.88 53.62 5.22
N GLY A 37 -7.73 53.05 6.09
CA GLY A 37 -7.62 53.11 7.55
C GLY A 37 -6.39 52.41 8.13
N GLY A 38 -5.20 52.99 7.92
CA GLY A 38 -3.98 52.62 8.62
C GLY A 38 -3.94 53.20 10.03
N THR A 39 -3.39 52.45 10.98
CA THR A 39 -3.08 52.98 12.32
C THR A 39 -1.64 53.47 12.37
N THR A 40 -1.26 54.23 13.39
CA THR A 40 0.15 54.65 13.61
C THR A 40 1.11 53.45 13.60
N ARG A 41 0.65 52.29 14.07
CA ARG A 41 1.40 51.04 14.07
C ARG A 41 1.34 50.28 12.74
N ARG A 42 0.30 50.50 11.93
CA ARG A 42 0.03 49.78 10.65
C ARG A 42 -0.37 50.77 9.55
N PRO A 43 0.58 51.58 9.08
CA PRO A 43 0.33 52.68 8.16
C PRO A 43 -0.17 52.21 6.79
N TYR A 44 0.14 50.97 6.38
CA TYR A 44 -0.38 50.40 5.13
C TYR A 44 -1.68 49.60 5.32
N GLY A 45 -2.25 49.62 6.52
CA GLY A 45 -3.57 49.03 6.82
C GLY A 45 -3.60 47.51 6.76
N SER A 46 -2.47 46.81 6.93
CA SER A 46 -2.49 45.34 6.94
C SER A 46 -3.24 44.77 8.15
N THR A 47 -3.92 43.65 7.94
CA THR A 47 -4.61 42.92 9.00
C THR A 47 -3.69 41.89 9.68
N ALA A 48 -4.05 41.45 10.89
CA ALA A 48 -3.34 40.36 11.55
C ALA A 48 -3.32 39.08 10.70
N LYS A 49 -4.44 38.73 10.06
CA LYS A 49 -4.56 37.59 9.13
C LYS A 49 -3.56 37.72 7.97
N THR A 50 -3.49 38.88 7.31
CA THR A 50 -2.54 39.11 6.21
C THR A 50 -1.09 38.95 6.65
N ARG A 51 -0.74 39.48 7.82
CA ARG A 51 0.62 39.37 8.36
C ARG A 51 0.99 37.92 8.69
N GLN A 52 0.08 37.17 9.31
CA GLN A 52 0.26 35.74 9.56
C GLN A 52 0.44 34.97 8.24
N MET A 53 -0.35 35.26 7.21
CA MET A 53 -0.19 34.62 5.89
C MET A 53 1.20 34.86 5.30
N VAL A 54 1.73 36.08 5.38
CA VAL A 54 3.09 36.40 4.90
C VAL A 54 4.14 35.64 5.68
N LEU A 55 4.05 35.62 7.02
CA LEU A 55 5.00 34.90 7.88
C LEU A 55 4.97 33.39 7.64
N ALA A 56 3.77 32.79 7.53
CA ALA A 56 3.62 31.37 7.23
C ALA A 56 4.20 31.00 5.87
N ALA A 57 3.88 31.77 4.82
CA ALA A 57 4.40 31.50 3.48
C ALA A 57 5.92 31.62 3.42
N LEU A 58 6.49 32.73 3.90
CA LEU A 58 7.94 32.95 3.86
C LEU A 58 8.70 32.04 4.84
N GLY A 59 8.06 31.57 5.91
CA GLY A 59 8.61 30.54 6.79
C GLY A 59 8.84 29.20 6.09
N VAL A 60 8.14 28.95 4.98
CA VAL A 60 8.26 27.73 4.18
C VAL A 60 9.10 27.96 2.93
N VAL A 61 8.78 28.97 2.11
CA VAL A 61 9.45 29.16 0.79
C VAL A 61 10.67 30.08 0.84
N LYS A 62 10.94 30.71 1.99
CA LYS A 62 12.09 31.59 2.31
C LYS A 62 12.16 32.90 1.54
N VAL A 63 11.89 32.89 0.24
CA VAL A 63 11.87 34.04 -0.64
C VAL A 63 10.69 33.95 -1.60
N ALA A 64 9.87 34.99 -1.67
CA ALA A 64 8.75 35.04 -2.61
C ALA A 64 8.37 36.48 -2.99
N THR A 65 7.71 36.66 -4.13
CA THR A 65 7.00 37.90 -4.42
C THR A 65 5.66 37.95 -3.70
N ALA A 66 5.09 39.15 -3.56
CA ALA A 66 3.74 39.30 -2.99
C ALA A 66 2.66 38.57 -3.81
N GLU A 67 2.85 38.44 -5.13
CA GLU A 67 1.94 37.64 -5.96
C GLU A 67 2.06 36.16 -5.64
N GLN A 68 3.26 35.63 -5.47
CA GLN A 68 3.44 34.22 -5.11
C GLN A 68 2.85 33.91 -3.74
N ILE A 69 3.07 34.77 -2.74
CA ILE A 69 2.44 34.63 -1.42
C ILE A 69 0.91 34.68 -1.55
N ARG A 70 0.36 35.54 -2.43
CA ARG A 70 -1.07 35.57 -2.73
C ARG A 70 -1.55 34.23 -3.30
N GLN A 71 -0.82 33.66 -4.26
CA GLN A 71 -1.18 32.38 -4.88
C GLN A 71 -1.16 31.22 -3.88
N LEU A 72 -0.20 31.21 -2.97
CA LEU A 72 -0.08 30.20 -1.91
C LEU A 72 -1.22 30.32 -0.88
N MET A 73 -1.53 31.55 -0.44
CA MET A 73 -2.31 31.76 0.78
C MET A 73 -3.73 32.27 0.55
N CYS A 74 -3.96 33.04 -0.50
CA CYS A 74 -5.25 33.72 -0.76
C CYS A 74 -5.51 34.00 -2.26
N PRO A 75 -5.51 32.95 -3.11
CA PRO A 75 -5.54 33.10 -4.57
C PRO A 75 -6.85 33.71 -5.11
N GLY A 76 -7.92 33.72 -4.32
CA GLY A 76 -9.20 34.36 -4.67
C GLY A 76 -9.22 35.88 -4.59
N THR A 77 -8.16 36.50 -4.04
CA THR A 77 -8.08 37.97 -3.96
C THR A 77 -7.71 38.57 -5.33
N ALA A 78 -8.41 39.62 -5.74
CA ALA A 78 -8.23 40.21 -7.08
C ALA A 78 -6.83 40.78 -7.37
N SER A 79 -6.06 41.13 -6.32
CA SER A 79 -4.71 41.64 -6.48
C SER A 79 -3.83 41.30 -5.28
N ALA A 80 -2.50 41.30 -5.50
CA ALA A 80 -1.51 41.14 -4.44
C ALA A 80 -1.35 42.39 -3.54
N GLN A 81 -2.19 43.42 -3.68
CA GLN A 81 -2.04 44.65 -2.91
C GLN A 81 -2.13 44.41 -1.40
N THR A 82 -3.09 43.58 -0.96
CA THR A 82 -3.24 43.22 0.45
C THR A 82 -1.97 42.60 1.00
N VAL A 83 -1.38 41.66 0.27
CA VAL A 83 -0.13 40.99 0.65
C VAL A 83 1.05 41.98 0.63
N ARG A 84 1.15 42.85 -0.38
CA ARG A 84 2.18 43.90 -0.45
C ARG A 84 2.13 44.82 0.77
N ASN A 85 0.94 45.26 1.18
CA ASN A 85 0.76 46.07 2.38
C ASN A 85 1.18 45.31 3.64
N GLY A 86 0.86 44.02 3.72
CA GLY A 86 1.34 43.12 4.79
C GLY A 86 2.86 43.05 4.87
N CYS A 87 3.55 42.86 3.74
CA CYS A 87 5.01 42.86 3.69
C CYS A 87 5.59 44.22 4.12
N LEU A 88 5.01 45.33 3.68
CA LEU A 88 5.48 46.68 4.03
C LEU A 88 5.33 46.99 5.53
N ASP A 89 4.19 46.63 6.14
CA ASP A 89 3.98 46.79 7.57
C ASP A 89 4.92 45.88 8.38
N LEU A 90 5.08 44.60 7.98
CA LEU A 90 6.03 43.68 8.61
C LEU A 90 7.49 44.15 8.47
N ALA A 91 7.83 44.83 7.38
CA ALA A 91 9.17 45.36 7.17
C ALA A 91 9.46 46.53 8.11
N ARG A 92 8.46 47.38 8.40
CA ARG A 92 8.59 48.43 9.42
C ARG A 92 8.79 47.85 10.83
N GLU A 93 8.21 46.68 11.09
CA GLU A 93 8.42 45.93 12.34
C GLU A 93 9.72 45.12 12.35
N GLY A 94 10.52 45.16 11.27
CA GLY A 94 11.81 44.44 11.18
C GLY A 94 11.66 42.92 11.04
N LEU A 95 10.47 42.40 10.72
CA LEU A 95 10.19 40.96 10.60
C LEU A 95 10.45 40.43 9.18
N VAL A 96 10.36 41.29 8.17
CA VAL A 96 10.69 40.93 6.79
C VAL A 96 11.60 41.99 6.17
N GLU A 97 12.41 41.61 5.21
CA GLU A 97 13.21 42.53 4.41
C GLU A 97 13.02 42.25 2.91
N SER A 98 13.47 43.16 2.06
CA SER A 98 13.41 42.97 0.60
C SER A 98 14.79 42.66 0.05
N LEU A 99 14.90 41.58 -0.70
CA LEU A 99 16.16 41.10 -1.30
C LEU A 99 16.44 41.65 -2.71
N GLY A 100 15.66 42.64 -3.15
CA GLY A 100 15.68 43.15 -4.51
C GLY A 100 14.38 42.85 -5.25
N SER A 101 14.45 42.71 -6.57
CA SER A 101 13.26 42.49 -7.40
C SER A 101 13.48 41.39 -8.43
N ALA A 102 12.42 40.67 -8.74
CA ALA A 102 12.35 39.73 -9.85
C ALA A 102 11.46 40.30 -10.96
N SER A 103 11.88 40.14 -12.21
CA SER A 103 11.03 40.45 -13.36
C SER A 103 10.38 39.18 -13.90
N ARG A 104 9.11 39.27 -14.26
CA ARG A 104 8.35 38.23 -14.95
C ARG A 104 7.50 38.83 -16.06
N ILE A 105 7.13 38.02 -17.03
CA ILE A 105 6.13 38.40 -18.03
C ILE A 105 4.75 37.99 -17.50
N ASN A 106 3.80 38.92 -17.49
CA ASN A 106 2.43 38.63 -17.08
C ASN A 106 1.61 38.01 -18.24
N ALA A 107 0.35 37.65 -17.97
CA ALA A 107 -0.54 37.06 -18.99
C ALA A 107 -0.76 37.95 -20.22
N ASN A 108 -0.55 39.27 -20.09
CA ASN A 108 -0.72 40.23 -21.17
C ASN A 108 0.58 40.48 -21.95
N GLY A 109 1.63 39.70 -21.69
CA GLY A 109 2.94 39.88 -22.34
C GLY A 109 3.80 41.01 -21.77
N ASN A 110 3.33 41.71 -20.72
CA ASN A 110 4.06 42.84 -20.14
C ASN A 110 5.08 42.36 -19.12
N GLN A 111 6.28 42.95 -19.14
CA GLN A 111 7.27 42.76 -18.10
C GLN A 111 6.83 43.47 -16.81
N VAL A 112 6.66 42.70 -15.75
CA VAL A 112 6.32 43.17 -14.40
C VAL A 112 7.48 42.87 -13.48
N THR A 113 7.95 43.89 -12.76
CA THR A 113 9.00 43.76 -11.75
C THR A 113 8.38 43.81 -10.37
N GLU A 114 8.61 42.78 -9.56
CA GLU A 114 8.05 42.62 -8.23
C GLU A 114 9.16 42.45 -7.19
N LYS A 115 8.98 43.06 -6.01
CA LYS A 115 9.92 42.88 -4.90
C LYS A 115 9.92 41.43 -4.42
N LEU A 116 11.11 40.92 -4.14
CA LEU A 116 11.33 39.69 -3.42
C LEU A 116 11.42 39.99 -1.92
N TRP A 117 10.70 39.21 -1.12
CA TRP A 117 10.61 39.34 0.33
C TRP A 117 11.18 38.09 1.01
N ASN A 118 11.84 38.26 2.14
CA ASN A 118 12.32 37.19 3.01
C ASN A 118 12.09 37.54 4.49
N LEU A 119 12.17 36.52 5.36
CA LEU A 119 12.17 36.72 6.81
C LEU A 119 13.53 37.19 7.31
N THR A 120 13.52 38.08 8.30
CA THR A 120 14.67 38.37 9.16
C THR A 120 14.78 37.32 10.28
N GLY A 121 15.79 37.42 11.16
CA GLY A 121 15.89 36.55 12.36
C GLY A 121 14.62 36.59 13.23
N PRO A 122 14.18 37.78 13.70
CA PRO A 122 12.92 37.92 14.42
C PRO A 122 11.69 37.44 13.63
N GLY A 123 11.68 37.63 12.31
CA GLY A 123 10.63 37.10 11.44
C GLY A 123 10.56 35.57 11.42
N LEU A 124 11.72 34.90 11.42
CA LEU A 124 11.81 33.44 11.51
C LEU A 124 11.28 32.92 12.84
N GLU A 125 11.57 33.58 13.95
CA GLU A 125 11.03 33.22 15.28
C GLU A 125 9.50 33.37 15.33
N ALA A 126 8.97 34.46 14.76
CA ALA A 126 7.53 34.67 14.66
C ALA A 126 6.86 33.60 13.77
N ALA A 127 7.49 33.24 12.65
CA ALA A 127 6.98 32.21 11.76
C ALA A 127 7.11 30.80 12.35
N ALA A 128 8.16 30.52 13.14
CA ALA A 128 8.35 29.27 13.87
C ALA A 128 7.20 29.00 14.85
N THR A 129 6.80 30.04 15.59
CA THR A 129 5.64 29.97 16.50
C THR A 129 4.35 29.70 15.72
N LEU A 130 4.16 30.36 14.57
CA LEU A 130 2.96 30.22 13.77
C LEU A 130 2.83 28.84 13.09
N LEU A 131 3.94 28.25 12.70
CA LEU A 131 4.01 26.97 11.98
C LEU A 131 4.23 25.78 12.93
N ASP A 132 4.33 26.02 14.24
CA ASP A 132 4.68 25.03 15.27
C ASP A 132 5.92 24.20 14.89
N ARG A 133 6.97 24.89 14.43
CA ARG A 133 8.22 24.27 13.98
C ARG A 133 9.43 25.07 14.41
N PRO A 134 10.56 24.44 14.78
CA PRO A 134 11.73 25.16 15.23
C PRO A 134 12.43 25.88 14.06
N THR A 135 13.02 27.03 14.33
CA THR A 135 13.73 27.87 13.33
C THR A 135 14.82 27.11 12.57
N LYS A 136 15.51 26.18 13.24
CA LYS A 136 16.53 25.31 12.63
C LYS A 136 16.01 24.47 11.46
N GLU A 137 14.72 24.10 11.47
CA GLU A 137 14.07 23.30 10.42
C GLU A 137 13.51 24.16 9.28
N MET A 138 13.41 25.47 9.47
CA MET A 138 13.00 26.44 8.44
C MET A 138 14.20 26.90 7.60
N GLY A 139 15.43 26.69 8.11
CA GLY A 139 16.68 27.09 7.49
C GLY A 139 17.05 28.56 7.77
N GLY A 140 18.22 28.97 7.28
CA GLY A 140 18.76 30.31 7.53
C GLY A 140 18.15 31.42 6.66
N THR A 141 18.39 32.68 7.03
CA THR A 141 18.01 33.87 6.26
C THR A 141 18.72 33.87 4.90
N ALA A 142 18.00 34.07 3.79
CA ALA A 142 18.48 33.98 2.41
C ALA A 142 19.44 35.12 1.96
N ARG A 143 20.24 35.69 2.87
CA ARG A 143 21.07 36.90 2.65
C ARG A 143 22.08 36.78 1.49
N GLY A 144 22.45 35.56 1.05
CA GLY A 144 23.36 35.33 -0.08
C GLY A 144 22.70 34.84 -1.39
N ALA A 145 21.42 34.45 -1.38
CA ALA A 145 20.77 33.79 -2.52
C ALA A 145 20.19 34.77 -3.57
N ALA A 146 20.07 36.05 -3.20
CA ALA A 146 19.30 37.04 -3.95
C ALA A 146 19.82 37.33 -5.37
N ARG A 147 21.12 37.14 -5.66
CA ARG A 147 21.69 37.48 -6.98
C ARG A 147 21.74 36.32 -7.98
N ALA A 148 21.84 35.06 -7.54
CA ALA A 148 21.97 33.90 -8.43
C ALA A 148 20.87 32.83 -8.24
N GLY A 149 20.39 32.62 -7.02
CA GLY A 149 19.40 31.57 -6.70
C GLY A 149 17.94 32.01 -6.76
N ALA A 150 17.67 33.32 -6.83
CA ALA A 150 16.30 33.86 -6.78
C ALA A 150 15.38 33.32 -7.89
N LYS A 151 15.89 33.11 -9.12
CA LYS A 151 15.09 32.56 -10.22
C LYS A 151 14.64 31.12 -9.93
N HIS A 152 15.52 30.31 -9.35
CA HIS A 152 15.22 28.94 -8.96
C HIS A 152 14.22 28.88 -7.80
N ALA A 153 14.46 29.64 -6.73
CA ALA A 153 13.56 29.71 -5.58
C ALA A 153 12.14 30.17 -5.96
N VAL A 154 12.02 31.11 -6.91
CA VAL A 154 10.73 31.52 -7.50
C VAL A 154 10.05 30.32 -8.16
N LYS A 155 10.78 29.47 -8.89
CA LYS A 155 10.21 28.25 -9.51
C LYS A 155 9.86 27.16 -8.52
N VAL A 156 10.62 27.01 -7.45
CA VAL A 156 10.23 26.14 -6.33
C VAL A 156 8.90 26.60 -5.72
N THR A 157 8.75 27.90 -5.52
CA THR A 157 7.51 28.50 -5.00
C THR A 157 6.33 28.30 -5.96
N ASP A 158 6.53 28.49 -7.27
CA ASP A 158 5.50 28.23 -8.29
C ASP A 158 5.07 26.74 -8.29
N THR A 159 6.02 25.82 -8.13
CA THR A 159 5.75 24.38 -8.01
C THR A 159 4.93 24.06 -6.78
N ILE A 160 5.30 24.58 -5.60
CA ILE A 160 4.52 24.38 -4.35
C ILE A 160 3.09 24.91 -4.52
N ALA A 161 2.90 26.07 -5.13
CA ALA A 161 1.56 26.61 -5.40
C ALA A 161 0.74 25.69 -6.33
N ALA A 162 1.38 25.08 -7.33
CA ALA A 162 0.74 24.15 -8.27
C ALA A 162 0.35 22.81 -7.63
N PHE A 163 1.06 22.37 -6.59
CA PHE A 163 0.63 21.24 -5.76
C PHE A 163 -0.51 21.64 -4.82
N LEU A 164 -0.37 22.76 -4.10
CA LEU A 164 -1.36 23.16 -3.09
C LEU A 164 -2.74 23.43 -3.69
N GLN A 165 -2.80 24.02 -4.89
CA GLN A 165 -4.04 24.44 -5.56
C GLN A 165 -5.02 25.12 -4.59
N THR A 166 -4.49 25.99 -3.71
CA THR A 166 -5.26 26.58 -2.62
C THR A 166 -6.58 27.12 -3.13
N SER A 167 -7.68 26.69 -2.52
CA SER A 167 -9.01 27.12 -2.93
C SER A 167 -9.21 28.61 -2.62
N PRO A 168 -9.80 29.39 -3.53
CA PRO A 168 -10.11 30.78 -3.24
C PRO A 168 -11.15 30.86 -2.12
N GLU A 169 -10.83 31.56 -1.02
CA GLU A 169 -11.80 31.83 0.03
C GLU A 169 -12.98 32.62 -0.57
N PRO A 170 -14.25 32.24 -0.34
CA PRO A 170 -15.38 32.96 -0.88
C PRO A 170 -15.36 34.39 -0.36
N THR A 171 -14.99 35.34 -1.21
CA THR A 171 -15.12 36.75 -0.86
C THR A 171 -16.58 37.12 -1.07
N ARG A 172 -17.28 37.49 0.02
CA ARG A 172 -18.60 38.13 -0.11
C ARG A 172 -18.46 39.26 -1.13
N PRO A 173 -19.38 39.40 -2.11
CA PRO A 173 -19.33 40.49 -3.06
C PRO A 173 -19.24 41.79 -2.26
N VAL A 174 -18.14 42.53 -2.42
CA VAL A 174 -18.04 43.86 -1.85
C VAL A 174 -19.05 44.69 -2.62
N LEU A 175 -20.18 44.99 -1.98
CA LEU A 175 -21.19 45.90 -2.52
C LEU A 175 -20.49 47.25 -2.68
N ARG A 176 -19.95 47.52 -3.87
CA ARG A 176 -19.44 48.85 -4.18
C ARG A 176 -20.64 49.77 -4.13
N LYS A 177 -20.67 50.63 -3.10
CA LYS A 177 -21.64 51.71 -2.98
C LYS A 177 -21.50 52.56 -4.24
N ARG A 178 -22.40 52.33 -5.20
CA ARG A 178 -22.44 53.06 -6.47
C ARG A 178 -22.62 54.52 -6.08
N SER A 179 -21.63 55.35 -6.41
CA SER A 179 -21.71 56.79 -6.26
C SER A 179 -23.00 57.23 -6.95
N GLN A 180 -23.95 57.74 -6.16
CA GLN A 180 -25.14 58.39 -6.72
C GLN A 180 -24.65 59.63 -7.46
N ALA A 181 -24.79 59.61 -8.78
CA ALA A 181 -24.76 60.80 -9.62
C ALA A 181 -26.05 60.83 -10.43
N ALA A 182 -26.59 62.04 -10.52
CA ALA A 182 -27.95 62.45 -10.81
C ALA A 182 -28.58 61.94 -12.14
N THR A 183 -29.88 61.67 -12.05
CA THR A 183 -30.98 62.19 -12.87
C THR A 183 -30.72 62.44 -14.37
N THR A 184 -31.25 61.58 -15.23
CA THR A 184 -32.25 61.87 -16.29
C THR A 184 -32.44 60.63 -17.18
N ALA A 185 -33.66 60.40 -17.65
CA ALA A 185 -34.08 59.37 -18.61
C ALA A 185 -35.02 60.02 -19.64
N PRO A 186 -35.38 59.37 -20.77
CA PRO A 186 -34.67 58.37 -21.56
C PRO A 186 -34.66 58.72 -23.08
N ALA A 187 -33.76 58.12 -23.87
CA ALA A 187 -34.01 57.90 -25.29
C ALA A 187 -33.28 56.63 -25.78
N SER A 188 -34.05 55.79 -26.44
CA SER A 188 -33.80 54.45 -26.94
C SER A 188 -32.79 54.38 -28.09
N VAL A 189 -31.77 53.53 -27.95
CA VAL A 189 -31.00 52.95 -29.06
C VAL A 189 -30.77 51.45 -28.73
N PRO A 190 -31.08 50.50 -29.64
CA PRO A 190 -30.75 49.11 -29.43
C PRO A 190 -29.25 48.90 -29.71
N SER A 191 -28.44 48.84 -28.66
CA SER A 191 -27.03 48.44 -28.76
C SER A 191 -26.93 46.92 -28.92
N HIS A 192 -26.65 46.47 -30.13
CA HIS A 192 -26.05 45.16 -30.39
C HIS A 192 -24.61 45.14 -29.89
N ASP A 193 -24.41 44.99 -28.58
CA ASP A 193 -23.12 44.62 -28.00
C ASP A 193 -23.38 43.76 -26.76
N ALA A 194 -23.79 42.52 -27.01
CA ALA A 194 -23.74 41.47 -26.00
C ALA A 194 -22.26 41.21 -25.71
N THR A 195 -21.74 41.90 -24.68
CA THR A 195 -20.47 41.55 -24.04
C THR A 195 -20.52 40.06 -23.71
N PRO A 196 -19.61 39.22 -24.24
CA PRO A 196 -19.64 37.80 -23.92
C PRO A 196 -19.47 37.67 -22.40
N ALA A 197 -20.42 36.97 -21.78
CA ALA A 197 -20.39 36.66 -20.37
C ALA A 197 -19.01 36.13 -20.01
N ALA A 198 -18.37 36.73 -18.99
CA ALA A 198 -17.10 36.26 -18.49
C ALA A 198 -17.19 34.74 -18.25
N PRO A 199 -16.22 33.94 -18.73
CA PRO A 199 -16.27 32.50 -18.55
C PRO A 199 -16.41 32.18 -17.07
N ALA A 200 -17.31 31.25 -16.75
CA ALA A 200 -17.49 30.76 -15.40
C ALA A 200 -16.11 30.41 -14.80
N PRO A 201 -15.85 30.73 -13.53
CA PRO A 201 -14.54 30.47 -12.92
C PRO A 201 -14.24 28.98 -13.07
N GLN A 202 -13.23 28.66 -13.89
CA GLN A 202 -12.72 27.30 -14.00
C GLN A 202 -12.37 26.84 -12.59
N GLN A 203 -13.06 25.80 -12.13
CA GLN A 203 -12.78 25.23 -10.81
C GLN A 203 -11.33 24.78 -10.80
N ARG A 204 -10.56 25.28 -9.83
CA ARG A 204 -9.18 24.83 -9.65
C ARG A 204 -9.18 23.33 -9.39
N PRO A 205 -8.19 22.60 -9.92
CA PRO A 205 -8.02 21.20 -9.57
C PRO A 205 -7.86 21.01 -8.06
N VAL A 206 -8.17 19.81 -7.57
CA VAL A 206 -7.92 19.46 -6.17
C VAL A 206 -6.42 19.42 -5.93
N GLY A 207 -5.99 20.13 -4.89
CA GLY A 207 -4.59 20.19 -4.46
C GLY A 207 -4.18 19.09 -3.50
N MET A 208 -2.94 19.20 -3.03
CA MET A 208 -2.31 18.25 -2.12
C MET A 208 -1.55 18.97 -1.01
N GLY A 209 -1.81 18.56 0.23
CA GLY A 209 -1.18 19.11 1.41
C GLY A 209 -1.59 20.54 1.75
N ARG A 210 -1.00 21.08 2.82
CA ARG A 210 -1.13 22.48 3.25
C ARG A 210 0.23 23.16 3.19
N ILE A 211 0.30 24.49 3.24
CA ILE A 211 1.60 25.18 3.24
C ILE A 211 2.54 24.67 4.35
N ALA A 212 2.00 24.35 5.54
CA ALA A 212 2.77 23.82 6.67
C ALA A 212 3.31 22.39 6.44
N SER A 213 2.72 21.63 5.51
CA SER A 213 3.19 20.30 5.09
C SER A 213 4.47 20.34 4.25
N TRP A 214 4.92 21.54 3.86
CA TRP A 214 6.10 21.73 3.02
C TRP A 214 7.32 22.20 3.83
N ALA A 215 8.48 21.74 3.38
CA ALA A 215 9.77 22.29 3.76
C ALA A 215 10.61 22.49 2.50
N THR A 216 11.35 23.60 2.42
CA THR A 216 12.24 23.88 1.28
C THR A 216 13.71 23.87 1.70
N GLU A 217 14.58 23.58 0.74
CA GLU A 217 16.04 23.60 0.93
C GLU A 217 16.47 22.66 2.06
N VAL A 218 15.88 21.45 2.10
CA VAL A 218 16.04 20.47 3.19
C VAL A 218 17.36 19.72 3.01
N VAL A 219 18.23 19.78 4.01
CA VAL A 219 19.52 19.07 3.99
C VAL A 219 19.29 17.58 4.24
N LEU A 220 19.76 16.74 3.32
CA LEU A 220 19.67 15.28 3.39
C LEU A 220 21.08 14.70 3.51
N PRO A 221 21.55 14.47 4.77
CA PRO A 221 22.92 14.11 4.98
C PRO A 221 23.16 12.64 4.62
N VAL A 222 24.06 12.37 3.67
CA VAL A 222 24.52 11.00 3.35
C VAL A 222 25.52 10.48 4.37
N ALA A 223 26.22 11.40 5.06
CA ALA A 223 27.01 11.17 6.27
C ALA A 223 27.03 12.45 7.12
N GLY A 224 27.55 12.39 8.35
CA GLY A 224 27.50 13.52 9.30
C GLY A 224 26.09 13.80 9.85
N THR A 225 25.85 14.97 10.41
CA THR A 225 24.54 15.35 11.00
C THR A 225 23.79 16.33 10.08
N GLN A 226 22.54 16.68 10.41
CA GLN A 226 21.81 17.72 9.67
C GLN A 226 22.48 19.10 9.80
N THR A 227 23.07 19.41 10.96
CA THR A 227 23.76 20.68 11.22
C THR A 227 25.17 20.69 10.65
N THR A 228 25.79 19.52 10.51
CA THR A 228 27.15 19.34 10.01
C THR A 228 27.17 18.23 8.96
N PRO A 229 26.54 18.46 7.80
CA PRO A 229 26.46 17.46 6.75
C PRO A 229 27.83 17.21 6.14
N ALA A 230 28.16 15.95 5.88
CA ALA A 230 29.39 15.60 5.19
C ALA A 230 29.36 16.08 3.72
N LYS A 231 30.54 16.25 3.12
CA LYS A 231 30.68 16.55 1.69
C LYS A 231 29.92 15.50 0.86
N GLY A 232 29.13 15.97 -0.10
CA GLY A 232 28.30 15.11 -0.95
C GLY A 232 26.89 14.87 -0.42
N SER A 233 26.53 15.41 0.75
CA SER A 233 25.14 15.52 1.18
C SER A 233 24.36 16.41 0.23
N LEU A 234 23.15 16.00 -0.11
CA LEU A 234 22.29 16.77 -1.01
C LEU A 234 21.39 17.72 -0.20
N ARG A 235 20.79 18.66 -0.92
CA ARG A 235 19.76 19.54 -0.41
C ARG A 235 18.57 19.42 -1.36
N ALA A 236 17.45 18.93 -0.84
CA ALA A 236 16.22 18.86 -1.60
C ALA A 236 15.63 20.25 -1.79
N ASP A 237 15.19 20.56 -3.02
CA ASP A 237 14.52 21.84 -3.29
C ASP A 237 13.26 21.98 -2.44
N ALA A 238 12.44 20.93 -2.40
CA ALA A 238 11.27 20.84 -1.52
C ALA A 238 10.99 19.41 -1.05
N VAL A 239 10.34 19.30 0.09
CA VAL A 239 9.82 18.06 0.68
C VAL A 239 8.39 18.30 1.12
N LEU A 240 7.50 17.38 0.76
CA LEU A 240 6.09 17.36 1.15
C LEU A 240 5.82 16.16 2.05
N THR A 241 5.14 16.40 3.18
CA THR A 241 4.52 15.34 4.00
C THR A 241 3.00 15.42 3.89
N ALA A 242 2.38 14.44 3.26
CA ALA A 242 0.93 14.44 2.98
C ALA A 242 0.32 13.06 3.30
N PRO A 243 0.35 12.63 4.58
CA PRO A 243 -0.16 11.32 4.99
C PRO A 243 -1.63 11.11 4.63
N GLU A 244 -2.43 12.17 4.55
CA GLU A 244 -3.83 12.16 4.10
C GLU A 244 -4.00 11.65 2.66
N HIS A 245 -2.95 11.70 1.85
CA HIS A 245 -2.90 11.15 0.49
C HIS A 245 -2.10 9.85 0.40
N ARG A 246 -1.88 9.16 1.53
CA ARG A 246 -1.03 7.96 1.63
C ARG A 246 0.43 8.21 1.19
N LEU A 247 0.90 9.45 1.34
CA LEU A 247 2.26 9.88 1.02
C LEU A 247 2.96 10.34 2.30
N PRO A 248 3.67 9.44 3.01
CA PRO A 248 4.41 9.83 4.21
C PRO A 248 5.40 10.96 3.91
N VAL A 249 6.11 10.86 2.79
CA VAL A 249 7.00 11.90 2.29
C VAL A 249 7.17 11.80 0.78
N LEU A 250 7.21 12.96 0.11
CA LEU A 250 7.58 13.12 -1.30
C LEU A 250 8.73 14.13 -1.39
N PHE A 251 9.83 13.74 -2.04
CA PHE A 251 10.93 14.64 -2.35
C PHE A 251 10.69 15.28 -3.72
N VAL A 252 10.98 16.57 -3.85
CA VAL A 252 10.74 17.33 -5.08
C VAL A 252 12.01 18.08 -5.46
N GLU A 253 12.45 17.86 -6.70
CA GLU A 253 13.49 18.63 -7.39
C GLU A 253 12.85 19.45 -8.51
N VAL A 254 13.24 20.71 -8.63
CA VAL A 254 12.65 21.65 -9.58
C VAL A 254 13.66 22.02 -10.63
N ASP A 255 13.52 21.48 -11.84
CA ASP A 255 14.41 21.84 -12.93
C ASP A 255 13.88 23.06 -13.69
N ASN A 256 14.60 24.18 -13.57
CA ASN A 256 14.33 25.39 -14.37
C ASN A 256 14.97 25.37 -15.76
N GLY A 257 15.52 24.21 -16.16
CA GLY A 257 16.11 23.96 -17.47
C GLY A 257 17.53 24.49 -17.63
N THR A 258 18.21 24.81 -16.52
CA THR A 258 19.65 25.04 -16.50
C THR A 258 20.45 23.79 -16.17
N GLU A 259 19.86 22.77 -15.56
CA GLU A 259 20.57 21.55 -15.20
C GLU A 259 20.68 20.61 -16.40
N ASN A 260 21.83 19.93 -16.55
CA ASN A 260 21.99 18.86 -17.55
C ASN A 260 21.32 17.58 -17.01
N PRO A 261 20.67 16.74 -17.84
CA PRO A 261 20.21 15.40 -17.45
C PRO A 261 21.22 14.55 -16.67
N VAL A 262 22.52 14.68 -16.95
CA VAL A 262 23.60 14.00 -16.19
C VAL A 262 23.68 14.51 -14.74
N THR A 263 23.49 15.80 -14.50
CA THR A 263 23.44 16.37 -13.15
C THR A 263 22.22 15.84 -12.39
N LEU A 264 21.07 15.76 -13.06
CA LEU A 264 19.86 15.18 -12.49
C LEU A 264 20.07 13.70 -12.13
N SER A 265 20.74 12.91 -12.98
CA SER A 265 21.01 11.51 -12.64
C SER A 265 21.91 11.35 -11.42
N TYR A 266 22.93 12.19 -11.28
CA TYR A 266 23.75 12.23 -10.06
C TYR A 266 22.92 12.61 -8.82
N LYS A 267 21.96 13.53 -8.93
CA LYS A 267 21.04 13.82 -7.82
C LYS A 267 20.23 12.59 -7.42
N VAL A 268 19.63 11.87 -8.37
CA VAL A 268 18.86 10.63 -8.09
C VAL A 268 19.73 9.59 -7.37
N SER A 269 20.99 9.43 -7.81
CA SER A 269 21.97 8.57 -7.12
C SER A 269 22.18 8.97 -5.66
N ARG A 270 22.34 10.28 -5.39
CA ARG A 270 22.51 10.81 -4.03
C ARG A 270 21.27 10.65 -3.15
N TYR A 271 20.06 10.78 -3.73
CA TYR A 271 18.82 10.47 -3.02
C TYR A 271 18.79 9.02 -2.58
N ARG A 272 19.16 8.08 -3.47
CA ARG A 272 19.26 6.65 -3.13
C ARG A 272 20.28 6.40 -2.00
N ASP A 273 21.45 7.04 -2.06
CA ASP A 273 22.45 6.95 -0.98
C ASP A 273 21.89 7.44 0.37
N PHE A 274 21.15 8.56 0.36
CA PHE A 274 20.48 9.07 1.55
C PHE A 274 19.39 8.12 2.05
N PHE A 275 18.58 7.52 1.18
CA PHE A 275 17.52 6.59 1.57
C PHE A 275 18.05 5.29 2.18
N ARG A 276 19.19 4.81 1.70
CA ARG A 276 19.94 3.69 2.27
C ARG A 276 20.56 4.00 3.63
N ARG A 277 20.76 5.29 3.95
CA ARG A 277 21.41 5.68 5.20
C ARG A 277 20.54 5.27 6.38
N THR A 278 21.14 4.55 7.31
CA THR A 278 20.51 4.14 8.57
C THR A 278 21.19 4.76 9.78
N VAL A 279 20.44 4.92 10.86
CA VAL A 279 20.94 5.37 12.18
C VAL A 279 20.34 4.50 13.28
N LYS A 280 20.90 4.53 14.49
CA LYS A 280 20.33 3.81 15.64
C LYS A 280 18.97 4.42 15.99
N HIS A 281 17.98 3.58 16.27
CA HIS A 281 16.68 4.04 16.73
C HIS A 281 16.81 4.74 18.10
N PRO A 282 16.17 5.89 18.33
CA PRO A 282 16.30 6.64 19.59
C PRO A 282 15.85 5.87 20.84
N SER A 283 14.90 4.94 20.68
CA SER A 283 14.39 4.10 21.78
C SER A 283 15.13 2.78 21.95
N ALA A 284 16.25 2.56 21.25
CA ALA A 284 17.01 1.32 21.38
C ALA A 284 17.74 1.29 22.74
N SER A 285 17.31 0.42 23.65
CA SER A 285 17.96 0.23 24.95
C SER A 285 19.38 -0.32 24.82
N PRO A 286 20.31 0.04 25.73
CA PRO A 286 21.62 -0.60 25.81
C PRO A 286 21.45 -2.09 26.11
N GLY A 287 21.67 -2.96 25.10
CA GLY A 287 21.50 -4.41 25.22
C GLY A 287 20.65 -5.04 24.10
N TRP A 288 19.81 -4.25 23.41
CA TRP A 288 19.25 -4.67 22.13
C TRP A 288 20.36 -4.60 21.07
N GLN A 289 20.66 -5.73 20.43
CA GLN A 289 21.75 -5.91 19.46
C GLN A 289 21.70 -4.87 18.32
N ASP A 290 22.83 -4.73 17.59
CA ASP A 290 23.12 -3.82 16.46
C ASP A 290 22.05 -3.72 15.34
N ASP A 291 20.98 -4.50 15.41
CA ASP A 291 19.87 -4.59 14.45
C ASP A 291 18.80 -3.50 14.62
N ALA A 292 18.84 -2.68 15.68
CA ALA A 292 17.87 -1.58 15.89
C ALA A 292 18.13 -0.34 15.01
N ARG A 293 18.62 -0.52 13.77
CA ARG A 293 18.88 0.59 12.85
C ARG A 293 17.64 0.89 12.03
N VAL A 294 17.31 2.18 11.90
CA VAL A 294 16.20 2.68 11.09
C VAL A 294 16.72 3.56 9.95
N PRO A 295 16.06 3.57 8.78
CA PRO A 295 16.37 4.55 7.74
C PRO A 295 16.26 5.97 8.30
N LEU A 296 17.26 6.80 8.07
CA LEU A 296 17.31 8.16 8.63
C LEU A 296 16.11 9.00 8.19
N TRP A 297 15.69 8.83 6.94
CA TRP A 297 14.55 9.57 6.38
C TRP A 297 13.24 9.29 7.13
N GLN A 298 13.05 8.08 7.68
CA GLN A 298 11.85 7.77 8.47
C GLN A 298 11.84 8.54 9.78
N LEU A 299 12.97 8.61 10.47
CA LEU A 299 13.07 9.43 11.68
C LEU A 299 12.84 10.92 11.39
N MET A 300 13.20 11.38 10.20
CA MET A 300 13.02 12.78 9.80
C MET A 300 11.57 13.12 9.47
N PHE A 301 10.82 12.21 8.84
CA PHE A 301 9.52 12.55 8.24
C PHE A 301 8.34 11.69 8.70
N ASP A 302 8.59 10.54 9.31
CA ASP A 302 7.56 9.68 9.92
C ASP A 302 8.08 9.02 11.21
N PRO A 303 8.53 9.80 12.22
CA PRO A 303 9.21 9.27 13.40
C PRO A 303 8.34 8.31 14.22
N LEU A 304 7.01 8.49 14.19
CA LEU A 304 6.07 7.62 14.92
C LEU A 304 5.91 6.25 14.27
N LYS A 305 6.17 6.12 12.96
CA LYS A 305 6.13 4.83 12.24
C LYS A 305 7.52 4.32 11.87
N ALA A 306 8.58 4.97 12.32
CA ALA A 306 9.95 4.50 12.10
C ALA A 306 10.11 3.13 12.77
N LYS A 307 10.28 2.07 11.96
CA LYS A 307 10.44 0.71 12.45
C LYS A 307 11.87 0.23 12.20
N PRO A 308 12.54 -0.39 13.19
CA PRO A 308 13.84 -1.03 13.00
C PRO A 308 13.85 -1.94 11.79
N ARG A 309 15.00 -2.01 11.11
CA ARG A 309 15.23 -3.04 10.08
C ARG A 309 15.30 -4.39 10.79
N SER A 310 14.22 -5.15 10.75
CA SER A 310 14.22 -6.54 11.24
C SER A 310 15.12 -7.42 10.37
N ARG A 311 15.96 -8.26 10.98
CA ARG A 311 16.74 -9.31 10.28
C ARG A 311 15.80 -10.12 9.37
N GLY A 312 16.10 -10.14 8.07
CA GLY A 312 15.37 -10.94 7.08
C GLY A 312 14.17 -10.25 6.41
N TYR A 313 13.77 -9.04 6.84
CA TYR A 313 12.69 -8.28 6.20
C TYR A 313 13.24 -6.96 5.66
N TRP A 314 13.67 -6.98 4.41
CA TRP A 314 14.11 -5.80 3.66
C TRP A 314 12.95 -4.91 3.16
N ARG A 315 11.74 -5.08 3.71
CA ARG A 315 10.47 -4.57 3.19
C ARG A 315 10.24 -3.08 3.42
N GLN A 316 11.07 -2.19 2.90
CA GLN A 316 10.68 -0.78 2.80
C GLN A 316 11.14 -0.19 1.48
N ASP A 317 10.16 0.13 0.64
CA ASP A 317 10.35 0.89 -0.59
C ASP A 317 10.90 2.28 -0.25
N HIS A 318 11.83 2.77 -1.05
CA HIS A 318 12.31 4.13 -0.85
C HIS A 318 11.19 5.15 -1.11
N PRO A 319 11.25 6.33 -0.49
CA PRO A 319 10.31 7.40 -0.79
C PRO A 319 10.36 7.82 -2.26
N PRO A 320 9.23 8.30 -2.81
CA PRO A 320 9.22 8.84 -4.15
C PRO A 320 10.00 10.14 -4.28
N LEU A 321 10.58 10.32 -5.47
CA LEU A 321 11.27 11.53 -5.89
C LEU A 321 10.59 12.06 -7.14
N ALA A 322 10.05 13.28 -7.08
CA ALA A 322 9.50 14.00 -8.21
C ALA A 322 10.51 14.99 -8.80
N ILE A 323 10.69 14.96 -10.12
CA ILE A 323 11.39 16.00 -10.88
C ILE A 323 10.34 16.81 -11.64
N VAL A 324 10.26 18.12 -11.33
CA VAL A 324 9.31 19.05 -11.94
C VAL A 324 10.04 19.97 -12.91
N PHE A 325 9.78 19.79 -14.20
CA PHE A 325 10.31 20.66 -15.24
C PHE A 325 9.50 21.95 -15.36
N THR A 326 10.14 23.10 -15.18
CA THR A 326 9.47 24.42 -15.18
C THR A 326 9.79 25.27 -16.41
N LYS A 327 10.82 24.90 -17.18
CA LYS A 327 11.15 25.57 -18.44
C LYS A 327 10.12 25.22 -19.51
N LYS A 328 9.50 26.25 -20.08
CA LYS A 328 8.58 26.09 -21.21
C LYS A 328 9.38 25.78 -22.48
N VAL A 329 9.23 24.57 -22.98
CA VAL A 329 9.79 24.09 -24.25
C VAL A 329 8.71 23.33 -25.01
N GLY A 330 8.88 23.11 -26.32
CA GLY A 330 7.94 22.30 -27.10
C GLY A 330 7.83 20.86 -26.58
N ALA A 331 6.68 20.22 -26.81
CA ALA A 331 6.36 18.89 -26.29
C ALA A 331 7.45 17.85 -26.63
N THR A 332 7.93 17.83 -27.88
CA THR A 332 9.01 16.92 -28.32
C THR A 332 10.31 17.13 -27.54
N ALA A 333 10.71 18.39 -27.32
CA ALA A 333 11.92 18.70 -26.56
C ALA A 333 11.78 18.30 -25.08
N MET A 334 10.58 18.44 -24.51
CA MET A 334 10.30 17.98 -23.15
C MET A 334 10.33 16.46 -23.04
N ASN A 335 9.70 15.73 -23.97
CA ASN A 335 9.71 14.27 -23.99
C ASN A 335 11.14 13.73 -24.13
N ASN A 336 11.92 14.27 -25.08
CA ASN A 336 13.33 13.89 -25.24
C ASN A 336 14.15 14.12 -23.95
N ARG A 337 13.84 15.18 -23.20
CA ARG A 337 14.49 15.46 -21.91
C ARG A 337 14.08 14.44 -20.84
N ILE A 338 12.78 14.14 -20.73
CA ILE A 338 12.25 13.12 -19.83
C ILE A 338 12.90 11.77 -20.12
N ASP A 339 12.90 11.32 -21.38
CA ASP A 339 13.48 10.05 -21.81
C ASP A 339 14.98 9.97 -21.51
N HIS A 340 15.69 11.08 -21.69
CA HIS A 340 17.12 11.14 -21.38
C HIS A 340 17.37 11.00 -19.86
N VAL A 341 16.59 11.67 -19.02
CA VAL A 341 16.69 11.52 -17.56
C VAL A 341 16.33 10.08 -17.14
N VAL A 342 15.23 9.52 -17.65
CA VAL A 342 14.79 8.14 -17.37
C VAL A 342 15.90 7.15 -17.70
N ARG A 343 16.49 7.25 -18.90
CA ARG A 343 17.59 6.36 -19.33
C ARG A 343 18.84 6.50 -18.45
N LEU A 344 19.28 7.72 -18.13
CA LEU A 344 20.48 7.94 -17.30
C LEU A 344 20.28 7.53 -15.84
N THR A 345 19.04 7.46 -15.38
CA THR A 345 18.70 7.11 -14.00
C THR A 345 18.29 5.65 -13.83
N ARG A 346 18.30 4.85 -14.91
CA ARG A 346 17.82 3.45 -14.96
C ARG A 346 18.28 2.61 -13.77
N LEU A 347 19.57 2.65 -13.45
CA LEU A 347 20.16 1.90 -12.32
C LEU A 347 19.58 2.24 -10.94
N HIS A 348 18.84 3.33 -10.79
CA HIS A 348 18.29 3.80 -9.52
C HIS A 348 16.80 3.52 -9.36
N TRP A 349 16.04 3.35 -10.44
CA TRP A 349 14.57 3.14 -10.38
C TRP A 349 14.12 1.80 -10.96
N GLU A 350 14.93 1.16 -11.81
CA GLU A 350 14.57 -0.11 -12.43
C GLU A 350 14.57 -1.23 -11.38
N GLY A 351 13.45 -1.96 -11.30
CA GLY A 351 13.34 -3.14 -10.47
C GLY A 351 14.07 -4.34 -11.09
N HIS A 352 14.40 -5.31 -10.26
CA HIS A 352 15.12 -6.51 -10.68
C HIS A 352 14.12 -7.66 -10.86
N TYR A 353 14.11 -8.26 -12.04
CA TYR A 353 13.30 -9.44 -12.28
C TYR A 353 13.73 -10.59 -11.38
N ARG A 354 12.78 -11.18 -10.66
CA ARG A 354 12.96 -12.37 -9.83
C ARG A 354 12.05 -13.45 -10.37
N SER A 355 12.64 -14.60 -10.73
CA SER A 355 11.85 -15.81 -10.91
C SER A 355 11.30 -16.24 -9.56
N GLY A 356 10.02 -16.59 -9.51
CA GLY A 356 9.45 -17.26 -8.36
C GLY A 356 10.10 -18.63 -8.20
N HIS A 357 10.47 -19.00 -6.98
CA HIS A 357 10.76 -20.40 -6.67
C HIS A 357 9.43 -21.14 -6.54
N SER A 358 8.80 -21.41 -7.68
CA SER A 358 7.66 -22.32 -7.77
C SER A 358 8.18 -23.76 -7.69
N TYR A 359 7.62 -24.57 -6.79
CA TYR A 359 7.83 -26.02 -6.75
C TYR A 359 7.07 -26.76 -7.88
N SER A 360 6.31 -26.04 -8.70
CA SER A 360 5.55 -26.59 -9.82
C SER A 360 6.21 -26.22 -11.16
N PRO A 361 6.56 -27.20 -12.02
CA PRO A 361 7.23 -26.98 -13.29
C PRO A 361 6.35 -26.35 -14.39
N SER A 362 5.13 -25.87 -14.07
CA SER A 362 4.15 -25.48 -15.08
C SER A 362 3.98 -23.99 -15.33
N GLU A 363 4.51 -23.08 -14.50
CA GLU A 363 4.47 -21.64 -14.80
C GLU A 363 5.72 -20.92 -14.25
N ASP A 364 6.51 -20.31 -15.14
CA ASP A 364 7.55 -19.33 -14.81
C ASP A 364 6.89 -18.03 -14.30
N ASP A 365 6.18 -18.08 -13.17
CA ASP A 365 5.65 -16.87 -12.54
C ASP A 365 6.78 -16.12 -11.85
N SER A 366 6.76 -14.81 -12.01
CA SER A 366 7.84 -13.91 -11.65
C SER A 366 7.29 -12.62 -11.06
N PHE A 367 8.18 -11.87 -10.43
CA PHE A 367 7.85 -10.53 -9.95
C PHE A 367 9.05 -9.61 -10.13
N THR A 368 8.75 -8.32 -10.23
CA THR A 368 9.77 -7.28 -10.25
C THR A 368 10.06 -6.82 -8.82
N ASP A 369 11.31 -6.98 -8.40
CA ASP A 369 11.80 -6.56 -7.10
C ASP A 369 12.26 -5.10 -7.16
N TYR A 370 11.43 -4.20 -6.63
CA TYR A 370 11.74 -2.78 -6.52
C TYR A 370 12.49 -2.42 -5.23
N GLN A 371 12.95 -3.43 -4.46
CA GLN A 371 13.72 -3.17 -3.26
C GLN A 371 14.93 -2.30 -3.58
N ASP A 372 15.15 -1.26 -2.75
CA ASP A 372 16.29 -0.35 -2.86
C ASP A 372 16.30 0.48 -4.18
N THR A 373 15.19 0.51 -4.91
CA THR A 373 14.95 1.41 -6.04
C THR A 373 14.24 2.69 -5.57
N VAL A 374 14.39 3.78 -6.31
CA VAL A 374 13.72 5.07 -6.06
C VAL A 374 12.52 5.19 -6.99
N PRO A 375 11.29 5.35 -6.47
CA PRO A 375 10.12 5.69 -7.28
C PRO A 375 10.30 7.07 -7.91
N LEU A 376 10.83 7.12 -9.14
CA LEU A 376 11.15 8.36 -9.84
C LEU A 376 9.96 8.84 -10.67
N LEU A 377 9.37 9.96 -10.26
CA LEU A 377 8.25 10.61 -10.92
C LEU A 377 8.73 11.83 -11.70
N LEU A 378 8.25 12.02 -12.93
CA LEU A 378 8.55 13.18 -13.75
C LEU A 378 7.26 13.89 -14.13
N THR A 379 7.28 15.23 -14.10
CA THR A 379 6.14 16.05 -14.53
C THR A 379 6.59 17.44 -14.96
N THR A 380 5.67 18.27 -15.44
CA THR A 380 5.91 19.68 -15.75
C THR A 380 5.07 20.59 -14.88
N LEU A 381 5.56 21.80 -14.63
CA LEU A 381 4.81 22.81 -13.89
C LEU A 381 3.46 23.13 -14.56
N ASP A 382 3.43 23.20 -15.89
CA ASP A 382 2.20 23.50 -16.63
C ASP A 382 1.15 22.38 -16.42
N ARG A 383 1.55 21.09 -16.40
CA ARG A 383 0.63 19.98 -16.12
C ARG A 383 0.07 20.03 -14.70
N LEU A 384 0.94 20.27 -13.71
CA LEU A 384 0.51 20.43 -12.31
C LEU A 384 -0.46 21.59 -12.14
N GLN A 385 -0.23 22.70 -12.82
CA GLN A 385 -1.12 23.87 -12.76
C GLN A 385 -2.48 23.57 -13.39
N GLN A 386 -2.51 22.86 -14.51
CA GLN A 386 -3.73 22.57 -15.29
C GLN A 386 -4.59 21.48 -14.66
N HIS A 387 -3.99 20.40 -14.16
CA HIS A 387 -4.72 19.20 -13.73
C HIS A 387 -4.55 18.88 -12.24
N GLY A 388 -3.70 19.60 -11.52
CA GLY A 388 -3.38 19.34 -10.12
C GLY A 388 -2.49 18.11 -9.93
N PRO A 389 -1.93 17.93 -8.73
CA PRO A 389 -1.06 16.79 -8.41
C PRO A 389 -1.81 15.46 -8.29
N LEU A 390 -3.14 15.46 -8.20
CA LEU A 390 -3.97 14.26 -8.14
C LEU A 390 -4.48 13.81 -9.51
N GLY A 391 -4.29 14.64 -10.55
CA GLY A 391 -4.62 14.27 -11.93
C GLY A 391 -3.61 13.31 -12.54
N ALA A 392 -3.90 12.88 -13.79
CA ALA A 392 -3.00 12.06 -14.60
C ALA A 392 -1.83 12.89 -15.16
N VAL A 393 -0.93 13.31 -14.28
CA VAL A 393 0.18 14.23 -14.58
C VAL A 393 1.55 13.64 -14.29
N TRP A 394 1.63 12.39 -13.83
CA TRP A 394 2.86 11.77 -13.41
C TRP A 394 3.35 10.78 -14.47
N TRP A 395 4.59 10.97 -14.91
CA TRP A 395 5.30 9.98 -15.68
C TRP A 395 6.22 9.21 -14.73
N ARG A 396 5.87 7.98 -14.37
CA ARG A 396 6.74 7.11 -13.56
C ARG A 396 7.82 6.51 -14.46
N ALA A 397 9.08 6.65 -14.07
CA ALA A 397 10.17 5.99 -14.77
C ALA A 397 9.97 4.46 -14.74
N GLY A 398 9.99 3.84 -15.93
CA GLY A 398 9.67 2.42 -16.11
C GLY A 398 8.23 2.14 -16.53
N HIS A 399 7.33 3.12 -16.43
CA HIS A 399 5.94 3.01 -16.91
C HIS A 399 5.79 3.64 -18.30
N GLY A 400 4.68 3.34 -18.97
CA GLY A 400 4.42 3.71 -20.36
C GLY A 400 3.41 4.84 -20.58
N ALA A 401 2.85 5.42 -19.51
CA ALA A 401 1.75 6.38 -19.61
C ALA A 401 1.85 7.50 -18.56
N TRP A 402 1.06 8.56 -18.79
CA TRP A 402 0.78 9.57 -17.77
C TRP A 402 -0.29 9.04 -16.82
N GLU A 403 0.01 9.03 -15.53
CA GLU A 403 -0.74 8.31 -14.52
C GLU A 403 -1.16 9.24 -13.38
N THR A 404 -2.18 8.84 -12.62
CA THR A 404 -2.46 9.46 -11.33
C THR A 404 -1.31 9.15 -10.36
N LEU A 405 -1.18 9.94 -9.30
CA LEU A 405 -0.11 9.69 -8.33
C LEU A 405 -0.21 8.32 -7.66
N ALA A 406 -1.44 7.83 -7.45
CA ALA A 406 -1.67 6.52 -6.84
C ALA A 406 -1.21 5.40 -7.78
N ASP A 407 -1.58 5.47 -9.06
CA ASP A 407 -1.19 4.48 -10.08
C ASP A 407 0.32 4.51 -10.33
N ALA A 408 0.91 5.71 -10.41
CA ALA A 408 2.35 5.91 -10.61
C ALA A 408 3.21 5.38 -9.45
N LEU A 409 2.62 5.19 -8.26
CA LEU A 409 3.29 4.62 -7.09
C LEU A 409 2.93 3.16 -6.84
N ALA A 410 1.93 2.62 -7.54
CA ALA A 410 1.62 1.21 -7.49
C ALA A 410 2.72 0.41 -8.22
N ASN A 411 3.06 -0.77 -7.68
CA ASN A 411 3.94 -1.75 -8.33
C ASN A 411 3.09 -3.00 -8.63
N PRO A 412 2.28 -3.00 -9.71
CA PRO A 412 1.31 -4.07 -9.99
C PRO A 412 1.95 -5.43 -10.29
N ASP A 413 3.21 -5.44 -10.72
CA ASP A 413 4.06 -6.61 -10.95
C ASP A 413 5.04 -6.89 -9.78
N GLY A 414 4.89 -6.15 -8.68
CA GLY A 414 5.76 -6.25 -7.52
C GLY A 414 5.52 -7.51 -6.69
N LYS A 415 6.39 -7.73 -5.70
CA LYS A 415 6.33 -8.89 -4.79
C LYS A 415 4.98 -9.08 -4.11
N ALA A 416 4.29 -8.00 -3.71
CA ALA A 416 2.99 -8.10 -3.05
C ALA A 416 1.91 -8.68 -3.98
N ALA A 417 1.92 -8.31 -5.26
CA ALA A 417 1.01 -8.86 -6.26
C ALA A 417 1.31 -10.34 -6.52
N TYR A 418 2.59 -10.71 -6.58
CA TYR A 418 3.00 -12.12 -6.67
C TYR A 418 2.60 -12.93 -5.43
N GLU A 419 2.83 -12.42 -4.22
CA GLU A 419 2.39 -13.06 -2.96
C GLU A 419 0.87 -13.27 -2.94
N HIS A 420 0.09 -12.34 -3.50
CA HIS A 420 -1.35 -12.49 -3.67
C HIS A 420 -1.72 -13.58 -4.69
N ARG A 421 -1.11 -13.60 -5.88
CA ARG A 421 -1.33 -14.67 -6.88
C ARG A 421 -0.97 -16.05 -6.33
N GLU A 422 0.15 -16.14 -5.62
CA GLU A 422 0.59 -17.35 -4.91
C GLU A 422 -0.41 -17.81 -3.85
N ALA A 423 -0.96 -16.89 -3.06
CA ALA A 423 -1.96 -17.22 -2.06
C ALA A 423 -3.25 -17.76 -2.70
N VAL A 424 -3.69 -17.15 -3.81
CA VAL A 424 -4.83 -17.64 -4.60
C VAL A 424 -4.57 -19.05 -5.13
N ARG A 425 -3.40 -19.30 -5.77
CA ARG A 425 -3.03 -20.63 -6.27
C ARG A 425 -3.02 -21.69 -5.17
N ARG A 426 -2.44 -21.39 -4.00
CA ARG A 426 -2.42 -22.34 -2.87
C ARG A 426 -3.81 -22.65 -2.34
N GLU A 427 -4.72 -21.69 -2.39
CA GLU A 427 -6.10 -21.90 -1.99
C GLU A 427 -6.87 -22.74 -3.01
N GLU A 428 -6.66 -22.50 -4.31
CA GLU A 428 -7.21 -23.34 -5.38
C GLU A 428 -6.71 -24.78 -5.30
N GLU A 429 -5.41 -25.00 -5.08
CA GLU A 429 -4.84 -26.34 -4.90
C GLU A 429 -5.36 -27.03 -3.62
N ARG A 430 -5.61 -26.27 -2.55
CA ARG A 430 -6.23 -26.81 -1.33
C ARG A 430 -7.65 -27.27 -1.63
N GLN A 431 -8.44 -26.45 -2.30
CA GLN A 431 -9.80 -26.79 -2.69
C GLN A 431 -9.85 -27.98 -3.66
N GLN A 432 -8.88 -28.09 -4.58
CA GLN A 432 -8.77 -29.24 -5.48
C GLN A 432 -8.46 -30.52 -4.69
N ARG A 433 -7.45 -30.49 -3.80
CA ARG A 433 -7.12 -31.64 -2.94
C ARG A 433 -8.28 -32.06 -2.06
N GLU A 434 -9.05 -31.09 -1.52
CA GLU A 434 -10.25 -31.40 -0.74
C GLU A 434 -11.35 -32.04 -1.60
N ARG A 435 -11.53 -31.62 -2.85
CA ARG A 435 -12.47 -32.28 -3.79
C ARG A 435 -12.02 -33.69 -4.13
N GLU A 436 -10.75 -33.88 -4.46
CA GLU A 436 -10.18 -35.20 -4.77
C GLU A 436 -10.26 -36.14 -3.56
N GLN A 437 -10.02 -35.65 -2.34
CA GLN A 437 -10.19 -36.43 -1.11
C GLN A 437 -11.64 -36.84 -0.89
N ARG A 438 -12.61 -35.94 -1.12
CA ARG A 438 -14.04 -36.26 -1.01
C ARG A 438 -14.47 -37.29 -2.05
N GLU A 439 -14.03 -37.13 -3.30
CA GLU A 439 -14.33 -38.09 -4.37
C GLU A 439 -13.72 -39.46 -4.05
N TYR A 440 -12.50 -39.49 -3.52
CA TYR A 440 -11.85 -40.73 -3.09
C TYR A 440 -12.58 -41.39 -1.91
N GLU A 441 -13.02 -40.61 -0.91
CA GLU A 441 -13.79 -41.09 0.24
C GLU A 441 -15.17 -41.62 -0.19
N GLU A 442 -15.87 -40.92 -1.10
CA GLU A 442 -17.14 -41.38 -1.68
C GLU A 442 -16.97 -42.67 -2.50
N GLN A 443 -15.87 -42.79 -3.27
CA GLN A 443 -15.54 -44.03 -4.00
C GLN A 443 -15.27 -45.18 -3.03
N TRP A 444 -14.45 -44.94 -2.00
CA TRP A 444 -14.14 -45.93 -0.97
C TRP A 444 -15.41 -46.41 -0.25
N GLU A 445 -16.29 -45.49 0.16
CA GLU A 445 -17.57 -45.84 0.77
C GLU A 445 -18.45 -46.68 -0.17
N ARG A 446 -18.48 -46.35 -1.47
CA ARG A 446 -19.24 -47.11 -2.46
C ARG A 446 -18.70 -48.53 -2.59
N GLU A 447 -17.38 -48.68 -2.74
CA GLU A 447 -16.71 -49.98 -2.80
C GLU A 447 -16.96 -50.81 -1.54
N GLU A 448 -16.91 -50.20 -0.36
CA GLU A 448 -17.18 -50.88 0.91
C GLU A 448 -18.64 -51.35 1.00
N ARG A 449 -19.61 -50.52 0.59
CA ARG A 449 -21.04 -50.88 0.53
C ARG A 449 -21.27 -52.03 -0.45
N GLU A 450 -20.66 -52.00 -1.63
CA GLU A 450 -20.75 -53.07 -2.62
C GLU A 450 -20.11 -54.37 -2.11
N ALA A 451 -18.93 -54.28 -1.48
CA ALA A 451 -18.25 -55.41 -0.86
C ALA A 451 -19.09 -56.03 0.27
N LYS A 452 -19.73 -55.20 1.10
CA LYS A 452 -20.67 -55.66 2.14
C LYS A 452 -21.88 -56.36 1.52
N ALA A 453 -22.53 -55.76 0.53
CA ALA A 453 -23.67 -56.37 -0.16
C ALA A 453 -23.30 -57.69 -0.85
N ARG A 454 -22.07 -57.83 -1.36
CA ARG A 454 -21.56 -59.10 -1.90
C ARG A 454 -21.40 -60.16 -0.82
N ARG A 455 -20.83 -59.81 0.35
CA ARG A 455 -20.72 -60.71 1.50
C ARG A 455 -22.09 -61.17 2.00
N ASP A 456 -23.05 -60.25 2.07
CA ASP A 456 -24.41 -60.56 2.53
C ASP A 456 -25.12 -61.51 1.55
N ARG A 457 -24.98 -61.29 0.23
CA ARG A 457 -25.49 -62.22 -0.80
C ARG A 457 -24.87 -63.60 -0.70
N GLN A 458 -23.55 -63.69 -0.53
CA GLN A 458 -22.86 -64.99 -0.35
C GLN A 458 -23.31 -65.70 0.93
N ARG A 459 -23.50 -64.96 2.03
CA ARG A 459 -24.03 -65.52 3.28
C ARG A 459 -25.45 -66.04 3.10
N ALA A 460 -26.31 -65.29 2.40
CA ALA A 460 -27.67 -65.73 2.09
C ALA A 460 -27.69 -66.98 1.20
N GLN A 461 -26.84 -67.05 0.18
CA GLN A 461 -26.69 -68.25 -0.67
C GLN A 461 -26.25 -69.47 0.14
N ARG A 462 -25.22 -69.33 0.99
CA ARG A 462 -24.76 -70.42 1.87
C ARG A 462 -25.84 -70.88 2.84
N ALA A 463 -26.59 -69.94 3.42
CA ALA A 463 -27.71 -70.28 4.31
C ALA A 463 -28.80 -71.05 3.56
N ALA A 464 -29.14 -70.63 2.33
CA ALA A 464 -30.11 -71.32 1.48
C ALA A 464 -29.61 -72.71 1.05
N GLU A 465 -28.33 -72.86 0.71
CA GLU A 465 -27.72 -74.17 0.42
C GLU A 465 -27.73 -75.09 1.64
N GLU A 466 -27.44 -74.55 2.83
CA GLU A 466 -27.50 -75.31 4.08
C GLU A 466 -28.93 -75.75 4.40
N GLU A 467 -29.92 -74.88 4.21
CA GLU A 467 -31.34 -75.19 4.38
C GLU A 467 -31.82 -76.23 3.36
N ALA A 468 -31.44 -76.08 2.09
CA ALA A 468 -31.69 -77.08 1.06
C ALA A 468 -31.07 -78.44 1.42
N ARG A 469 -29.81 -78.44 1.91
CA ARG A 469 -29.14 -79.67 2.38
C ARG A 469 -29.85 -80.30 3.57
N LYS A 470 -30.37 -79.51 4.52
CA LYS A 470 -31.17 -80.02 5.64
C LYS A 470 -32.51 -80.61 5.16
N SER A 471 -33.15 -79.99 4.18
CA SER A 471 -34.41 -80.48 3.60
C SER A 471 -34.25 -81.71 2.71
N ALA A 472 -33.06 -81.91 2.12
CA ALA A 472 -32.72 -83.08 1.30
C ALA A 472 -32.28 -84.30 2.13
N VAL A 473 -32.24 -84.20 3.46
CA VAL A 473 -32.09 -85.38 4.32
C VAL A 473 -33.38 -86.17 4.23
N GLU A 474 -33.32 -87.25 3.44
CA GLU A 474 -34.37 -88.24 3.30
C GLU A 474 -34.80 -88.73 4.70
N PRO A 475 -36.11 -88.78 5.02
CA PRO A 475 -36.56 -89.19 6.34
C PRO A 475 -35.99 -90.58 6.64
N ASP A 476 -35.34 -90.71 7.80
CA ASP A 476 -34.71 -91.97 8.20
C ASP A 476 -35.72 -93.12 8.02
N PRO A 477 -35.34 -94.20 7.33
CA PRO A 477 -36.29 -95.23 6.98
C PRO A 477 -36.84 -95.86 8.27
N THR A 478 -38.16 -95.98 8.33
CA THR A 478 -38.89 -96.51 9.49
C THR A 478 -39.15 -98.01 9.32
N CYS A 479 -39.21 -98.72 10.45
CA CYS A 479 -39.47 -100.14 10.53
C CYS A 479 -40.88 -100.43 10.01
N GLN A 480 -41.00 -101.25 8.98
CA GLN A 480 -42.31 -101.59 8.39
C GLN A 480 -43.23 -102.37 9.35
N GLN A 481 -42.68 -102.97 10.42
CA GLN A 481 -43.45 -103.76 11.37
C GLN A 481 -44.01 -102.93 12.55
N CYS A 482 -43.25 -101.95 13.05
CA CYS A 482 -43.62 -101.19 14.26
C CYS A 482 -43.62 -99.66 14.08
N GLY A 483 -43.21 -99.14 12.91
CA GLY A 483 -43.11 -97.71 12.64
C GLY A 483 -41.94 -96.99 13.33
N GLY A 484 -41.19 -97.65 14.20
CA GLY A 484 -39.99 -97.08 14.85
C GLY A 484 -38.81 -96.95 13.90
N PRO A 485 -37.78 -96.12 14.20
CA PRO A 485 -36.65 -95.92 13.30
C PRO A 485 -35.84 -97.21 13.07
N LEU A 486 -35.41 -97.50 11.83
CA LEU A 486 -34.68 -98.73 11.49
C LEU A 486 -33.30 -98.82 12.15
N LYS A 487 -32.67 -97.68 12.39
CA LYS A 487 -31.51 -97.51 13.25
C LYS A 487 -31.97 -96.73 14.48
N LYS A 488 -31.77 -97.24 15.70
CA LYS A 488 -31.82 -96.34 16.86
C LYS A 488 -30.76 -95.27 16.58
N ALA A 489 -31.16 -94.00 16.53
CA ALA A 489 -30.21 -92.90 16.48
C ALA A 489 -29.18 -93.14 17.59
N ASN A 490 -27.89 -93.03 17.26
CA ASN A 490 -26.73 -93.26 18.14
C ASN A 490 -26.88 -92.58 19.51
N THR A 491 -27.62 -93.21 20.42
CA THR A 491 -27.53 -93.00 21.85
C THR A 491 -26.74 -94.17 22.35
N ALA A 492 -25.55 -93.89 22.88
CA ALA A 492 -24.51 -94.82 23.31
C ALA A 492 -24.95 -95.75 24.46
N THR A 493 -25.91 -96.62 24.18
CA THR A 493 -26.34 -97.73 25.01
C THR A 493 -26.21 -98.97 24.15
N ASP A 494 -25.07 -99.65 24.26
CA ASP A 494 -24.87 -101.00 23.71
C ASP A 494 -25.93 -101.91 24.32
N ASP A 495 -27.00 -102.17 23.57
CA ASP A 495 -28.06 -103.09 23.95
C ASP A 495 -27.57 -104.50 23.56
N PRO A 496 -27.16 -105.36 24.51
CA PRO A 496 -26.56 -106.66 24.21
C PRO A 496 -27.51 -107.63 23.50
N GLN A 497 -28.79 -107.26 23.32
CA GLN A 497 -29.71 -108.03 22.47
C GLN A 497 -29.51 -107.77 20.97
N GLU A 498 -28.85 -106.69 20.54
CA GLU A 498 -28.63 -106.42 19.10
C GLU A 498 -27.64 -107.41 18.45
N ASP A 499 -26.66 -107.94 19.20
CA ASP A 499 -25.74 -108.98 18.73
C ASP A 499 -26.44 -110.33 18.42
N LEU A 500 -27.66 -110.51 18.95
CA LEU A 500 -28.49 -111.69 18.72
C LEU A 500 -29.51 -111.48 17.58
N ALA A 501 -29.61 -110.26 17.05
CA ALA A 501 -30.45 -110.01 15.89
C ALA A 501 -29.82 -110.67 14.65
N PRO A 502 -30.65 -111.19 13.72
CA PRO A 502 -30.20 -111.53 12.38
C PRO A 502 -29.47 -110.34 11.70
N PRO A 503 -28.81 -110.51 10.54
CA PRO A 503 -28.26 -109.38 9.79
C PRO A 503 -29.35 -108.35 9.43
N PRO A 504 -29.02 -107.05 9.32
CA PRO A 504 -29.97 -106.02 8.93
C PRO A 504 -30.54 -106.32 7.53
N ASP A 505 -31.87 -106.36 7.45
CA ASP A 505 -32.62 -106.60 6.20
C ASP A 505 -33.02 -105.30 5.51
N GLY A 506 -32.75 -104.15 6.12
CA GLY A 506 -33.11 -102.83 5.61
C GLY A 506 -34.61 -102.50 5.69
N LEU A 507 -35.44 -103.37 6.29
CA LEU A 507 -36.90 -103.22 6.34
C LEU A 507 -37.46 -103.25 7.77
N ARG A 508 -36.73 -103.85 8.72
CA ARG A 508 -37.16 -104.01 10.11
C ARG A 508 -36.09 -103.60 11.14
N CYS A 509 -36.52 -102.99 12.25
CA CYS A 509 -35.62 -102.66 13.35
C CYS A 509 -35.11 -103.93 14.05
N ALA A 510 -33.99 -103.83 14.77
CA ALA A 510 -33.35 -104.98 15.44
C ALA A 510 -34.32 -105.80 16.31
N ALA A 511 -35.16 -105.12 17.09
CA ALA A 511 -36.16 -105.78 17.95
C ALA A 511 -37.17 -106.64 17.16
N CYS A 512 -37.70 -106.14 16.05
CA CYS A 512 -38.63 -106.91 15.22
C CYS A 512 -37.94 -108.09 14.50
N ARG A 513 -36.66 -107.95 14.14
CA ARG A 513 -35.88 -109.04 13.55
C ARG A 513 -35.61 -110.18 14.54
N ILE A 514 -35.37 -109.84 15.82
CA ILE A 514 -35.22 -110.84 16.89
C ILE A 514 -36.53 -111.61 17.11
N GLN A 515 -37.69 -110.94 17.07
CA GLN A 515 -38.99 -111.62 17.24
C GLN A 515 -39.30 -112.64 16.13
N LEU A 516 -38.81 -112.40 14.92
CA LEU A 516 -39.04 -113.24 13.74
C LEU A 516 -38.02 -114.39 13.60
N ALA A 517 -36.89 -114.33 14.31
CA ALA A 517 -35.92 -115.42 14.29
C ALA A 517 -36.47 -116.65 15.01
N GLU A 518 -36.68 -117.74 14.27
CA GLU A 518 -37.12 -119.02 14.85
C GLU A 518 -36.03 -119.62 15.75
N PRO A 519 -36.37 -120.11 16.96
CA PRO A 519 -35.37 -120.61 17.90
C PRO A 519 -34.78 -121.94 17.42
N THR A 520 -33.58 -121.88 16.86
CA THR A 520 -32.82 -123.03 16.34
C THR A 520 -32.20 -123.93 17.41
N THR A 521 -32.35 -123.62 18.71
CA THR A 521 -31.77 -124.43 19.79
C THR A 521 -32.79 -124.83 20.86
N ARG A 522 -32.63 -126.05 21.40
CA ARG A 522 -33.52 -126.68 22.40
C ARG A 522 -33.63 -125.87 23.71
N ILE A 523 -32.62 -125.05 24.02
CA ILE A 523 -32.59 -124.14 25.18
C ILE A 523 -33.47 -122.89 24.92
N GLY A 524 -33.54 -122.39 23.68
CA GLY A 524 -34.38 -121.26 23.29
C GLY A 524 -35.90 -121.52 23.42
N ARG A 525 -36.34 -122.79 23.31
CA ARG A 525 -37.75 -123.16 23.56
C ARG A 525 -38.13 -123.14 25.04
N PHE A 526 -37.16 -123.22 25.96
CA PHE A 526 -37.41 -123.17 27.39
C PHE A 526 -37.54 -121.72 27.89
N ILE A 527 -36.72 -120.80 27.35
CA ILE A 527 -36.75 -119.37 27.71
C ILE A 527 -38.05 -118.69 27.23
N ARG A 528 -38.56 -119.04 26.04
CA ARG A 528 -39.83 -118.50 25.52
C ARG A 528 -41.04 -118.84 26.41
N ARG A 529 -40.96 -119.91 27.21
CA ARG A 529 -42.04 -120.33 28.13
C ARG A 529 -41.96 -119.66 29.51
N VAL A 530 -40.86 -118.97 29.83
CA VAL A 530 -40.66 -118.24 31.10
C VAL A 530 -40.93 -116.74 30.96
N ILE A 531 -40.79 -116.18 29.75
CA ILE A 531 -40.97 -114.74 29.49
C ILE A 531 -42.46 -114.34 29.30
N ASP A 532 -43.34 -115.25 28.88
CA ASP A 532 -44.78 -114.98 28.65
C ASP A 532 -45.64 -114.94 29.94
N ARG A 533 -45.09 -114.48 31.07
CA ARG A 533 -45.89 -114.20 32.26
C ARG A 533 -46.31 -112.73 32.26
N PRO A 534 -47.61 -112.41 32.13
CA PRO A 534 -48.07 -111.04 32.08
C PRO A 534 -47.99 -110.42 33.48
N SER A 535 -47.06 -109.48 33.67
CA SER A 535 -47.08 -108.52 34.75
C SER A 535 -47.96 -107.37 34.33
N SER A 536 -49.19 -107.39 34.80
CA SER A 536 -50.07 -106.24 34.86
C SER A 536 -49.45 -105.08 35.64
N ASP A 537 -49.93 -103.89 35.29
CA ASP A 537 -50.12 -102.71 36.13
C ASP A 537 -49.11 -101.55 36.14
N SER A 538 -49.71 -100.35 36.22
CA SER A 538 -49.17 -98.98 36.32
C SER A 538 -48.50 -98.43 35.05
N GLY A 539 -48.97 -97.35 34.42
CA GLY A 539 -49.61 -96.15 34.99
C GLY A 539 -48.64 -94.97 34.73
N ARG A 540 -48.92 -94.14 33.72
CA ARG A 540 -49.52 -92.79 33.86
C ARG A 540 -48.46 -91.68 34.08
N TRP A 541 -48.70 -90.54 33.43
CA TRP A 541 -48.13 -89.17 33.61
C TRP A 541 -47.00 -88.74 32.64
N TYR A 542 -47.29 -87.84 31.67
CA TYR A 542 -47.12 -86.36 31.66
C TYR A 542 -45.63 -85.96 31.68
N VAL A 543 -45.08 -85.10 30.81
CA VAL A 543 -45.55 -83.86 30.15
C VAL A 543 -45.06 -83.81 28.70
#